data_AF-A0A846BQ38-F1
#
_entry.id   AF-A0A846BQ38-F1
#
_cell.length_a   1.000
_cell.length_b   1.000
_cell.length_c   1.000
_cell.angle_alpha   90.00
_cell.angle_beta   90.00
_cell.angle_gamma   90.00
#
_symmetry.space_group_name_H-M   'P 1'
#
loop_
_entity.id
_entity.type
_entity.pdbx_description
1 polymer ?
#
loop_
_entity_poly.entity_id
_entity_poly.type
_entity_poly.pdbx_seq_one_letter_code
_entity_poly.pdbx_strand_id
1 'polypeptide(L)'
;MSRSNHKQQTTNNKQQTTNNKQQTTNNNYYLKAAINWLLLLLEQKAQTGETTAAELAAAEDMLLTAERSEPAPALIRLRQQLRLSQFEANLLLLCVAMELNPNIPQLYAIIQGGERNYPTFYLAFLLFKDPSWDIVSPERPLRYWQLIEILQSGVEPLMNSPLRADEKIVNYIKGLNYLDDRLAKLVLPWRAMGYGDTQYNNL
;
A
#
# COMPACT_ATOMS: atom_id res chain seq x y z
N MET A 1 11.36 36.16 26.04
CA MET A 1 11.02 34.74 25.77
C MET A 1 10.38 34.47 24.40
N SER A 2 9.69 35.41 23.72
CA SER A 2 9.02 35.17 22.41
C SER A 2 9.91 34.81 21.21
N ARG A 3 11.17 35.26 21.13
CA ARG A 3 12.04 35.01 19.97
C ARG A 3 12.56 33.56 19.88
N SER A 4 12.57 32.82 20.99
CA SER A 4 13.05 31.43 21.04
C SER A 4 12.03 30.43 20.49
N ASN A 5 10.74 30.64 20.76
CA ASN A 5 9.65 29.77 20.27
C ASN A 5 9.45 29.86 18.75
N HIS A 6 9.63 31.05 18.17
CA HIS A 6 9.43 31.27 16.73
C HIS A 6 10.53 30.64 15.86
N LYS A 7 11.78 30.58 16.35
CA LYS A 7 12.89 29.86 15.68
C LYS A 7 12.73 28.35 15.76
N GLN A 8 12.22 27.81 16.86
CA GLN A 8 11.99 26.35 17.01
C GLN A 8 10.82 25.84 16.15
N GLN A 9 9.73 26.61 16.03
CA GLN A 9 8.61 26.24 15.16
C GLN A 9 8.98 26.25 13.67
N THR A 10 9.82 27.20 13.23
CA THR A 10 10.26 27.29 11.84
C THR A 10 11.26 26.19 11.45
N THR A 11 12.09 25.70 12.38
CA THR A 11 12.94 24.53 12.15
C THR A 11 12.16 23.22 12.10
N ASN A 12 11.15 23.04 12.98
CA ASN A 12 10.35 21.82 13.02
C ASN A 12 9.50 21.65 11.74
N ASN A 13 8.88 22.74 11.24
CA ASN A 13 8.10 22.71 10.02
C ASN A 13 8.96 22.42 8.77
N LYS A 14 10.20 22.93 8.73
CA LYS A 14 11.14 22.62 7.63
C LYS A 14 11.57 21.15 7.64
N GLN A 15 11.81 20.57 8.83
CA GLN A 15 12.16 19.15 8.95
C GLN A 15 10.99 18.22 8.61
N GLN A 16 9.76 18.57 9.01
CA GLN A 16 8.56 17.83 8.63
C GLN A 16 8.30 17.84 7.11
N THR A 17 8.50 18.98 6.46
CA THR A 17 8.32 19.11 5.00
C THR A 17 9.36 18.34 4.21
N THR A 18 10.63 18.32 4.64
CA THR A 18 11.68 17.49 4.02
C THR A 18 11.45 15.99 4.24
N ASN A 19 11.03 15.59 5.43
CA ASN A 19 10.74 14.18 5.73
C ASN A 19 9.54 13.65 4.93
N ASN A 20 8.48 14.45 4.81
CA ASN A 20 7.31 14.11 3.99
C ASN A 20 7.70 13.98 2.51
N LYS A 21 8.53 14.87 1.99
CA LYS A 21 9.00 14.81 0.60
C LYS A 21 9.83 13.55 0.34
N GLN A 22 10.79 13.23 1.21
CA GLN A 22 11.62 12.03 1.09
C GLN A 22 10.78 10.75 1.17
N GLN A 23 9.81 10.71 2.09
CA GLN A 23 8.90 9.57 2.21
C GLN A 23 8.11 9.35 0.92
N THR A 24 7.58 10.40 0.29
CA THR A 24 6.87 10.28 -1.00
C THR A 24 7.81 9.80 -2.10
N THR A 25 9.05 10.30 -2.16
CA THR A 25 10.05 9.85 -3.14
C THR A 25 10.36 8.35 -2.99
N ASN A 26 10.64 7.90 -1.77
CA ASN A 26 10.93 6.48 -1.50
C ASN A 26 9.73 5.59 -1.83
N ASN A 27 8.52 6.04 -1.48
CA ASN A 27 7.29 5.31 -1.77
C ASN A 27 7.09 5.14 -3.28
N ASN A 28 7.26 6.21 -4.06
CA ASN A 28 7.11 6.17 -5.51
C ASN A 28 8.18 5.29 -6.17
N TYR A 29 9.41 5.34 -5.67
CA TYR A 29 10.50 4.48 -6.14
C TYR A 29 10.19 3.00 -5.90
N TYR A 30 9.75 2.66 -4.68
CA TYR A 30 9.32 1.31 -4.34
C TYR A 30 8.14 0.82 -5.18
N LEU A 31 7.08 1.62 -5.33
CA LEU A 31 5.93 1.23 -6.14
C LEU A 31 6.29 0.98 -7.60
N LYS A 32 7.15 1.82 -8.18
CA LYS A 32 7.62 1.61 -9.55
C LYS A 32 8.39 0.29 -9.66
N ALA A 33 9.29 0.00 -8.71
CA ALA A 33 10.04 -1.25 -8.69
C ALA A 33 9.12 -2.46 -8.49
N ALA A 34 8.16 -2.38 -7.58
CA ALA A 34 7.21 -3.44 -7.25
C ALA A 34 6.29 -3.79 -8.43
N ILE A 35 5.75 -2.77 -9.10
CA ILE A 35 4.90 -2.98 -10.29
C ILE A 35 5.72 -3.53 -11.46
N ASN A 36 6.95 -3.06 -11.66
CA ASN A 36 7.83 -3.60 -12.70
C ASN A 36 8.18 -5.07 -12.44
N TRP A 37 8.58 -5.41 -11.23
CA TRP A 37 8.84 -6.80 -10.83
C TRP A 37 7.61 -7.69 -11.02
N LEU A 38 6.43 -7.22 -10.60
CA LEU A 38 5.19 -7.98 -10.74
C LEU A 38 4.81 -8.17 -12.21
N LEU A 39 4.96 -7.16 -13.06
CA LEU A 39 4.72 -7.28 -14.50
C LEU A 39 5.60 -8.37 -15.13
N LEU A 40 6.91 -8.33 -14.88
CA LEU A 40 7.84 -9.32 -15.41
C LEU A 40 7.51 -10.74 -14.89
N LEU A 41 7.13 -10.87 -13.62
CA LEU A 41 6.68 -12.14 -13.04
C LEU A 41 5.40 -12.66 -13.75
N LEU A 42 4.44 -11.77 -13.99
CA LEU A 42 3.19 -12.11 -14.66
C LEU A 42 3.42 -12.47 -16.13
N GLU A 43 4.21 -11.70 -16.87
CA GLU A 43 4.55 -11.96 -18.28
C GLU A 43 5.25 -13.31 -18.45
N GLN A 44 6.22 -13.61 -17.57
CA GLN A 44 6.90 -14.91 -17.55
C GLN A 44 5.91 -16.06 -17.30
N LYS A 45 4.97 -15.89 -16.36
CA LYS A 45 3.97 -16.92 -16.04
C LYS A 45 2.89 -17.06 -17.12
N ALA A 46 2.52 -15.96 -17.76
CA ALA A 46 1.56 -15.91 -18.85
C ALA A 46 2.15 -16.38 -20.19
N GLN A 47 3.48 -16.48 -20.29
CA GLN A 47 4.20 -16.83 -21.51
C GLN A 47 3.92 -15.83 -22.66
N THR A 48 3.70 -14.56 -22.32
CA THR A 48 3.30 -13.50 -23.26
C THR A 48 4.45 -12.68 -23.83
N GLY A 49 5.70 -12.98 -23.45
CA GLY A 49 6.88 -12.25 -23.89
C GLY A 49 8.18 -13.02 -23.63
N GLU A 50 9.30 -12.45 -24.09
CA GLU A 50 10.64 -13.01 -23.92
C GLU A 50 11.28 -12.59 -22.58
N THR A 51 10.48 -12.49 -21.50
CA THR A 51 10.98 -12.10 -20.19
C THR A 51 12.00 -13.11 -19.69
N THR A 52 13.26 -12.68 -19.60
CA THR A 52 14.36 -13.54 -19.19
C THR A 52 14.43 -13.69 -17.67
N ALA A 53 15.00 -14.80 -17.20
CA ALA A 53 15.25 -14.99 -15.77
C ALA A 53 16.18 -13.90 -15.19
N ALA A 54 17.08 -13.35 -16.00
CA ALA A 54 18.00 -12.29 -15.60
C ALA A 54 17.28 -10.96 -15.38
N GLU A 55 16.32 -10.59 -16.24
CA GLU A 55 15.51 -9.38 -16.07
C GLU A 55 14.63 -9.46 -14.81
N LEU A 56 14.01 -10.62 -14.58
CA LEU A 56 13.21 -10.82 -13.36
C LEU A 56 14.06 -10.73 -12.09
N ALA A 57 15.25 -11.35 -12.08
CA ALA A 57 16.17 -11.28 -10.95
C ALA A 57 16.66 -9.83 -10.70
N ALA A 58 17.00 -9.09 -11.76
CA ALA A 58 17.40 -7.69 -11.63
C ALA A 58 16.26 -6.81 -11.09
N ALA A 59 15.01 -7.07 -11.50
CA ALA A 59 13.84 -6.37 -10.96
C ALA A 59 13.57 -6.72 -9.49
N GLU A 60 13.78 -7.98 -9.09
CA GLU A 60 13.69 -8.41 -7.68
C GLU A 60 14.76 -7.72 -6.83
N ASP A 61 16.00 -7.62 -7.30
CA ASP A 61 17.07 -6.89 -6.62
C ASP A 61 16.77 -5.39 -6.46
N MET A 62 16.19 -4.76 -7.50
CA MET A 62 15.74 -3.36 -7.43
C MET A 62 14.61 -3.19 -6.40
N LEU A 63 13.66 -4.13 -6.37
CA LEU A 63 12.59 -4.13 -5.38
C LEU A 63 13.15 -4.23 -3.96
N LEU A 64 14.01 -5.21 -3.70
CA LEU A 64 14.66 -5.42 -2.39
C LEU A 64 15.50 -4.22 -1.95
N THR A 65 16.14 -3.54 -2.90
CA THR A 65 16.87 -2.29 -2.63
C THR A 65 15.90 -1.18 -2.23
N ALA A 66 14.80 -1.01 -2.96
CA ALA A 66 13.79 0.00 -2.64
C ALA A 66 13.10 -0.26 -1.28
N GLU A 67 12.90 -1.53 -0.90
CA GLU A 67 12.34 -1.92 0.41
C GLU A 67 13.13 -1.38 1.60
N ARG A 68 14.45 -1.27 1.45
CA ARG A 68 15.37 -0.83 2.50
C ARG A 68 15.51 0.69 2.61
N SER A 69 14.74 1.45 1.82
CA SER A 69 14.80 2.91 1.84
C SER A 69 14.31 3.46 3.19
N GLU A 70 14.95 4.53 3.67
CA GLU A 70 14.50 5.27 4.85
C GLU A 70 14.07 6.70 4.47
N PRO A 71 12.86 7.16 4.87
CA PRO A 71 11.79 6.42 5.55
C PRO A 71 11.22 5.26 4.71
N ALA A 72 10.73 4.22 5.41
CA ALA A 72 10.18 3.02 4.78
C ALA A 72 8.99 3.34 3.84
N PRO A 73 8.94 2.72 2.64
CA PRO A 73 7.78 2.81 1.74
C PRO A 73 6.48 2.37 2.41
N ALA A 74 5.33 2.85 1.92
CA ALA A 74 4.04 2.67 2.58
C ALA A 74 3.65 1.19 2.75
N LEU A 75 3.78 0.37 1.70
CA LEU A 75 3.47 -1.06 1.79
C LEU A 75 4.41 -1.80 2.77
N ILE A 76 5.69 -1.43 2.80
CA ILE A 76 6.68 -2.02 3.72
C ILE A 76 6.38 -1.63 5.17
N ARG A 77 6.02 -0.37 5.41
CA ARG A 77 5.59 0.08 6.72
C ARG A 77 4.29 -0.62 7.16
N LEU A 78 3.32 -0.79 6.27
CA LEU A 78 2.08 -1.51 6.54
C LEU A 78 2.35 -2.98 6.90
N ARG A 79 3.23 -3.65 6.14
CA ARG A 79 3.71 -5.00 6.43
C ARG A 79 4.33 -5.09 7.83
N GLN A 80 5.21 -4.16 8.19
CA GLN A 80 5.86 -4.14 9.50
C GLN A 80 4.86 -3.90 10.65
N GLN A 81 3.95 -2.95 10.48
CA GLN A 81 2.97 -2.56 11.51
C GLN A 81 1.91 -3.64 11.75
N LEU A 82 1.41 -4.26 10.68
CA LEU A 82 0.36 -5.27 10.75
C LEU A 82 0.92 -6.71 10.77
N ARG A 83 2.25 -6.84 10.80
CA ARG A 83 2.98 -8.11 10.79
C ARG A 83 2.56 -9.03 9.64
N LEU A 84 2.37 -8.46 8.46
CA LEU A 84 2.10 -9.24 7.26
C LEU A 84 3.32 -10.10 6.91
N SER A 85 3.08 -11.37 6.59
CA SER A 85 4.07 -12.21 5.92
C SER A 85 4.44 -11.64 4.54
N GLN A 86 5.53 -12.12 3.94
CA GLN A 86 5.88 -11.74 2.56
C GLN A 86 4.76 -12.14 1.59
N PHE A 87 4.19 -13.34 1.77
CA PHE A 87 3.09 -13.83 0.95
C PHE A 87 1.85 -12.92 1.04
N GLU A 88 1.48 -12.48 2.26
CA GLU A 88 0.37 -11.54 2.48
C GLU A 88 0.62 -10.17 1.84
N ALA A 89 1.83 -9.63 1.97
CA ALA A 89 2.20 -8.38 1.34
C ALA A 89 2.15 -8.48 -0.20
N ASN A 90 2.60 -9.60 -0.76
CA ASN A 90 2.55 -9.86 -2.21
C ASN A 90 1.10 -10.03 -2.70
N LEU A 91 0.23 -10.68 -1.93
CA LEU A 91 -1.20 -10.77 -2.24
C LEU A 91 -1.88 -9.39 -2.22
N LEU A 92 -1.56 -8.56 -1.23
CA LEU A 92 -2.05 -7.18 -1.19
C LEU A 92 -1.53 -6.37 -2.39
N LEU A 93 -0.25 -6.53 -2.76
CA LEU A 93 0.33 -5.90 -3.95
C LEU A 93 -0.42 -6.34 -5.22
N LEU A 94 -0.76 -7.62 -5.37
CA LEU A 94 -1.53 -8.14 -6.50
C LEU A 94 -2.90 -7.45 -6.61
N CYS A 95 -3.56 -7.22 -5.47
CA CYS A 95 -4.84 -6.49 -5.40
C CYS A 95 -4.69 -5.01 -5.76
N VAL A 96 -3.62 -4.36 -5.32
CA VAL A 96 -3.35 -2.95 -5.62
C VAL A 96 -2.91 -2.76 -7.06
N ALA A 97 -2.15 -3.70 -7.63
CA ALA A 97 -1.48 -3.52 -8.92
C ALA A 97 -2.47 -3.34 -10.08
N MET A 98 -3.61 -4.04 -10.08
CA MET A 98 -4.64 -3.86 -11.09
C MET A 98 -5.27 -2.44 -11.08
N GLU A 99 -5.25 -1.77 -9.92
CA GLU A 99 -5.73 -0.38 -9.76
C GLU A 99 -4.67 0.66 -10.19
N LEU A 100 -3.43 0.21 -10.41
CA LEU A 100 -2.29 1.05 -10.78
C LEU A 100 -1.88 0.91 -12.26
N ASN A 101 -2.14 -0.24 -12.86
CA ASN A 101 -1.70 -0.54 -14.21
C ASN A 101 -2.79 -1.27 -15.00
N PRO A 102 -3.31 -0.68 -16.09
CA PRO A 102 -4.41 -1.25 -16.88
C PRO A 102 -4.03 -2.54 -17.64
N ASN A 103 -2.75 -2.86 -17.80
CA ASN A 103 -2.30 -4.06 -18.53
C ASN A 103 -2.35 -5.32 -17.65
N ILE A 104 -2.30 -5.16 -16.32
CA ILE A 104 -2.23 -6.28 -15.36
C ILE A 104 -3.47 -7.19 -15.38
N PRO A 105 -4.71 -6.67 -15.42
CA PRO A 105 -5.92 -7.51 -15.50
C PRO A 105 -5.89 -8.55 -16.62
N GLN A 106 -5.35 -8.20 -17.79
CA GLN A 106 -5.26 -9.15 -18.91
C GLN A 106 -4.30 -10.30 -18.61
N LEU A 107 -3.18 -10.03 -17.94
CA LEU A 107 -2.23 -11.08 -17.54
C LEU A 107 -2.84 -12.00 -16.49
N TYR A 108 -3.67 -11.47 -15.58
CA TYR A 108 -4.42 -12.29 -14.62
C TYR A 108 -5.35 -13.27 -15.32
N ALA A 109 -6.07 -12.81 -16.34
CA ALA A 109 -6.97 -13.64 -17.14
C ALA A 109 -6.23 -14.79 -17.85
N ILE A 110 -5.08 -14.48 -18.48
CA ILE A 110 -4.25 -15.46 -19.19
C ILE A 110 -3.75 -16.55 -18.24
N ILE A 111 -3.18 -16.17 -17.09
CA ILE A 111 -2.60 -17.14 -16.13
C ILE A 111 -3.69 -18.02 -15.50
N GLN A 112 -4.88 -17.46 -15.28
CA GLN A 112 -6.00 -18.19 -14.68
C GLN A 112 -6.83 -18.98 -15.70
N GLY A 113 -6.46 -18.96 -16.99
CA GLY A 113 -7.06 -19.78 -18.05
C GLY A 113 -8.51 -19.40 -18.39
N GLY A 114 -8.89 -18.13 -18.27
CA GLY A 114 -10.27 -17.70 -18.57
C GLY A 114 -10.48 -16.19 -18.45
N GLU A 115 -11.72 -15.76 -18.25
CA GLU A 115 -12.09 -14.33 -18.15
C GLU A 115 -11.80 -13.71 -16.77
N ARG A 116 -11.07 -14.41 -15.89
CA ARG A 116 -10.74 -13.95 -14.53
C ARG A 116 -9.63 -12.90 -14.56
N ASN A 117 -9.99 -11.68 -14.91
CA ASN A 117 -9.10 -10.52 -14.99
C ASN A 117 -8.88 -9.81 -13.62
N TYR A 118 -9.07 -10.54 -12.52
CA TYR A 118 -9.00 -10.05 -11.16
C TYR A 118 -8.12 -10.98 -10.31
N PRO A 119 -7.55 -10.48 -9.20
CA PRO A 119 -6.73 -11.28 -8.32
C PRO A 119 -7.60 -12.24 -7.52
N THR A 120 -7.04 -13.43 -7.28
CA THR A 120 -7.65 -14.50 -6.48
C THR A 120 -6.57 -15.09 -5.57
N PHE A 121 -6.97 -15.82 -4.52
CA PHE A 121 -5.99 -16.57 -3.72
C PHE A 121 -5.30 -17.63 -4.59
N TYR A 122 -6.04 -18.26 -5.49
CA TYR A 122 -5.49 -19.22 -6.45
C TYR A 122 -4.38 -18.60 -7.33
N LEU A 123 -4.60 -17.41 -7.88
CA LEU A 123 -3.57 -16.71 -8.65
C LEU A 123 -2.32 -16.46 -7.80
N ALA A 124 -2.47 -16.01 -6.56
CA ALA A 124 -1.33 -15.80 -5.67
C ALA A 124 -0.54 -17.08 -5.39
N PHE A 125 -1.22 -18.23 -5.28
CA PHE A 125 -0.60 -19.55 -5.09
C PHE A 125 0.22 -19.99 -6.31
N LEU A 126 -0.21 -19.60 -7.53
CA LEU A 126 0.53 -19.90 -8.75
C LEU A 126 1.79 -19.04 -8.92
N LEU A 127 1.76 -17.82 -8.38
CA LEU A 127 2.79 -16.80 -8.59
C LEU A 127 3.88 -16.81 -7.52
N PHE A 128 3.51 -16.92 -6.24
CA PHE A 128 4.43 -16.65 -5.13
C PHE A 128 4.89 -17.92 -4.43
N LYS A 129 6.10 -17.85 -3.86
CA LYS A 129 6.70 -18.92 -3.05
C LYS A 129 6.01 -19.04 -1.69
N ASP A 130 6.10 -20.22 -1.10
CA ASP A 130 5.61 -20.55 0.24
C ASP A 130 4.14 -20.16 0.50
N PRO A 131 3.20 -20.58 -0.37
CA PRO A 131 1.78 -20.31 -0.16
C PRO A 131 1.30 -20.98 1.14
N SER A 132 0.51 -20.24 1.91
CA SER A 132 -0.11 -20.75 3.14
C SER A 132 -1.62 -20.80 2.98
N TRP A 133 -2.21 -21.96 3.26
CA TRP A 133 -3.66 -22.14 3.23
C TRP A 133 -4.38 -21.35 4.32
N ASP A 134 -3.69 -20.99 5.40
CA ASP A 134 -4.29 -20.19 6.46
C ASP A 134 -4.67 -18.77 6.00
N ILE A 135 -4.15 -18.29 4.86
CA ILE A 135 -4.39 -16.95 4.29
C ILE A 135 -5.88 -16.61 4.15
N VAL A 136 -6.71 -17.63 3.94
CA VAL A 136 -8.15 -17.46 3.77
C VAL A 136 -8.87 -17.26 5.11
N SER A 137 -8.21 -17.49 6.25
CA SER A 137 -8.82 -17.36 7.57
C SER A 137 -9.16 -15.90 7.90
N PRO A 138 -10.34 -15.63 8.47
CA PRO A 138 -10.72 -14.29 8.91
C PRO A 138 -9.79 -13.72 9.99
N GLU A 139 -9.04 -14.57 10.69
CA GLU A 139 -8.11 -14.17 11.75
C GLU A 139 -6.75 -13.72 11.19
N ARG A 140 -6.46 -13.97 9.91
CA ARG A 140 -5.20 -13.51 9.30
C ARG A 140 -5.26 -12.01 9.01
N PRO A 141 -4.12 -11.30 9.15
CA PRO A 141 -4.04 -9.85 9.01
C PRO A 141 -4.78 -9.24 7.81
N LEU A 142 -4.73 -9.84 6.62
CA LEU A 142 -5.39 -9.28 5.43
C LEU A 142 -6.91 -9.14 5.61
N ARG A 143 -7.56 -10.14 6.24
CA ARG A 143 -9.00 -10.13 6.50
C ARG A 143 -9.33 -9.44 7.82
N TYR A 144 -8.55 -9.68 8.86
CA TYR A 144 -8.74 -9.09 10.18
C TYR A 144 -8.74 -7.56 10.13
N TRP A 145 -7.78 -6.98 9.41
CA TRP A 145 -7.65 -5.53 9.21
C TRP A 145 -8.45 -4.99 8.02
N GLN A 146 -9.22 -5.85 7.34
CA GLN A 146 -10.01 -5.49 6.15
C GLN A 146 -9.16 -4.80 5.07
N LEU A 147 -7.93 -5.28 4.86
CA LEU A 147 -7.05 -4.76 3.80
C LEU A 147 -7.51 -5.18 2.42
N ILE A 148 -8.19 -6.33 2.37
CA ILE A 148 -8.83 -6.86 1.18
C ILE A 148 -10.29 -7.23 1.47
N GLU A 149 -11.11 -7.12 0.44
CA GLU A 149 -12.48 -7.65 0.37
C GLU A 149 -12.50 -8.90 -0.51
N ILE A 150 -13.29 -9.89 -0.12
CA ILE A 150 -13.53 -11.11 -0.90
C ILE A 150 -14.93 -11.01 -1.49
N LEU A 151 -15.02 -10.83 -2.81
CA LEU A 151 -16.28 -10.64 -3.52
C LEU A 151 -16.91 -11.99 -3.82
N GLN A 152 -17.62 -12.55 -2.84
CA GLN A 152 -18.26 -13.86 -3.00
C GLN A 152 -19.53 -13.75 -3.85
N SER A 153 -19.62 -14.57 -4.90
CA SER A 153 -20.82 -14.71 -5.74
C SER A 153 -21.73 -15.87 -5.32
N GLY A 154 -21.31 -16.67 -4.32
CA GLY A 154 -22.03 -17.86 -3.85
C GLY A 154 -21.91 -19.11 -4.75
N VAL A 155 -21.39 -18.95 -5.98
CA VAL A 155 -21.21 -20.04 -6.96
C VAL A 155 -19.75 -20.52 -7.02
N GLU A 156 -18.79 -19.61 -6.83
CA GLU A 156 -17.37 -19.94 -6.87
C GLU A 156 -16.78 -20.22 -5.46
N PRO A 157 -15.83 -21.17 -5.34
CA PRO A 157 -15.07 -21.37 -4.11
C PRO A 157 -14.31 -20.12 -3.68
N LEU A 158 -14.04 -20.00 -2.37
CA LEU A 158 -13.33 -18.85 -1.80
C LEU A 158 -11.96 -18.59 -2.45
N MET A 159 -11.23 -19.66 -2.82
CA MET A 159 -9.93 -19.56 -3.47
C MET A 159 -9.97 -18.88 -4.84
N ASN A 160 -11.10 -18.94 -5.53
CA ASN A 160 -11.31 -18.39 -6.87
C ASN A 160 -12.13 -17.10 -6.86
N SER A 161 -12.68 -16.73 -5.69
CA SER A 161 -13.46 -15.50 -5.58
C SER A 161 -12.58 -14.28 -5.87
N PRO A 162 -13.11 -13.24 -6.57
CA PRO A 162 -12.40 -12.00 -6.76
C PRO A 162 -11.97 -11.36 -5.45
N LEU A 163 -10.73 -10.88 -5.42
CA LEU A 163 -10.17 -10.10 -4.33
C LEU A 163 -10.05 -8.64 -4.75
N ARG A 164 -10.31 -7.73 -3.81
CA ARG A 164 -10.14 -6.30 -4.03
C ARG A 164 -9.43 -5.69 -2.83
N ALA A 165 -8.49 -4.78 -3.04
CA ALA A 165 -7.92 -4.00 -1.95
C ALA A 165 -8.89 -2.89 -1.52
N ASP A 166 -9.02 -2.64 -0.22
CA ASP A 166 -9.79 -1.50 0.28
C ASP A 166 -9.25 -0.18 -0.29
N GLU A 167 -10.13 0.74 -0.67
CA GLU A 167 -9.76 1.99 -1.33
C GLU A 167 -8.79 2.84 -0.49
N LYS A 168 -8.97 2.89 0.83
CA LYS A 168 -8.08 3.64 1.72
C LYS A 168 -6.70 3.01 1.74
N ILE A 169 -6.61 1.69 1.66
CA ILE A 169 -5.34 0.97 1.58
C ILE A 169 -4.65 1.21 0.24
N VAL A 170 -5.39 1.20 -0.88
CA VAL A 170 -4.86 1.57 -2.20
C VAL A 170 -4.30 2.99 -2.17
N ASN A 171 -5.06 3.96 -1.64
CA ASN A 171 -4.64 5.36 -1.54
C ASN A 171 -3.43 5.53 -0.61
N TYR A 172 -3.42 4.86 0.54
CA TYR A 172 -2.29 4.87 1.46
C TYR A 172 -1.02 4.33 0.79
N ILE A 173 -1.12 3.21 0.06
CA ILE A 173 -0.01 2.61 -0.67
C ILE A 173 0.48 3.53 -1.78
N LYS A 174 -0.42 4.23 -2.49
CA LYS A 174 -0.08 5.32 -3.44
C LYS A 174 0.62 6.52 -2.79
N GLY A 175 0.72 6.57 -1.47
CA GLY A 175 1.28 7.69 -0.71
C GLY A 175 0.28 8.82 -0.47
N LEU A 176 -0.99 8.61 -0.80
CA LEU A 176 -2.09 9.53 -0.55
C LEU A 176 -2.61 9.30 0.87
N ASN A 177 -1.98 9.95 1.84
CA ASN A 177 -2.36 9.82 3.24
C ASN A 177 -3.46 10.83 3.61
N TYR A 178 -4.69 10.56 3.17
CA TYR A 178 -5.85 11.32 3.63
C TYR A 178 -6.17 10.88 5.07
N LEU A 179 -5.95 11.75 6.05
CA LEU A 179 -6.69 11.62 7.30
C LEU A 179 -8.14 11.89 6.95
N ASP A 180 -9.03 10.92 7.15
CA ASP A 180 -10.47 11.10 6.92
C ASP A 180 -10.90 12.40 7.62
N ASP A 181 -11.42 13.38 6.87
CA ASP A 181 -11.78 14.71 7.40
C ASP A 181 -12.76 14.62 8.59
N ARG A 182 -13.50 13.52 8.72
CA ARG A 182 -14.38 13.25 9.86
C ARG A 182 -13.59 12.79 11.09
N LEU A 183 -12.55 11.99 10.90
CA LEU A 183 -11.61 11.60 11.96
C LEU A 183 -10.68 12.76 12.35
N ALA A 184 -10.29 13.62 11.39
CA ALA A 184 -9.53 14.83 11.68
C ALA A 184 -10.27 15.73 12.69
N LYS A 185 -11.60 15.82 12.58
CA LYS A 185 -12.46 16.58 13.52
C LYS A 185 -12.61 15.92 14.89
N LEU A 186 -12.35 14.62 15.02
CA LEU A 186 -12.47 13.85 16.27
C LEU A 186 -11.12 13.69 17.00
N VAL A 187 -10.01 13.67 16.27
CA VAL A 187 -8.66 13.36 16.79
C VAL A 187 -7.81 14.62 17.00
N LEU A 188 -8.11 15.71 16.30
CA LEU A 188 -7.48 16.99 16.62
C LEU A 188 -8.14 17.56 17.88
N PRO A 189 -7.38 17.89 18.94
CA PRO A 189 -7.94 18.55 20.10
C PRO A 189 -8.65 19.80 19.62
N TRP A 190 -9.92 19.93 19.99
CA TRP A 190 -10.69 21.15 19.80
C TRP A 190 -9.84 22.30 20.31
N ARG A 191 -9.31 23.11 19.40
CA ARG A 191 -8.70 24.37 19.78
C ARG A 191 -9.88 25.19 20.27
N ALA A 192 -10.14 25.13 21.58
CA ALA A 192 -10.99 26.10 22.22
C ALA A 192 -10.42 27.43 21.77
N MET A 193 -11.16 28.14 20.91
CA MET A 193 -10.87 29.53 20.64
C MET A 193 -10.86 30.16 22.02
N GLY A 194 -9.67 30.49 22.51
CA GLY A 194 -9.54 31.27 23.71
C GLY A 194 -10.29 32.55 23.43
N TYR A 195 -11.50 32.65 23.97
CA TYR A 195 -12.06 33.94 24.31
C TYR A 195 -11.08 34.51 25.33
N GLY A 196 -10.08 35.24 24.82
CA GLY A 196 -9.27 36.12 25.63
C GLY A 196 -10.21 37.21 26.10
N ASP A 197 -10.50 37.15 27.39
CA ASP A 197 -11.31 38.09 28.14
C ASP A 197 -11.10 39.53 27.70
N THR A 198 -12.23 40.22 27.50
CA THR A 198 -12.35 41.65 27.71
C THR A 198 -11.68 42.04 29.03
N GLN A 199 -10.54 42.70 28.95
CA GLN A 199 -10.01 43.55 30.02
C GLN A 199 -9.85 44.95 29.43
N TYR A 200 -10.75 45.83 29.86
CA TYR A 200 -10.56 47.28 29.86
C TYR A 200 -9.17 47.63 30.40
N ASN A 201 -8.45 48.52 29.72
CA ASN A 201 -7.61 49.54 30.36
C ASN A 201 -7.10 50.59 29.35
N ASN A 202 -7.70 51.78 29.46
CA ASN A 202 -7.13 53.14 29.34
C ASN A 202 -5.89 53.35 28.46
N LEU A 203 -6.08 54.10 27.36
CA LEU A 203 -5.57 55.48 27.17
C LEU A 203 -6.40 56.17 26.08
#